data_AF-A0A536LZ78-F1
#
_entry.id   AF-A0A536LZ78-F1
#
_cell.length_a   1.000
_cell.length_b   1.000
_cell.length_c   1.000
_cell.angle_alpha   90.00
_cell.angle_beta   90.00
_cell.angle_gamma   90.00
#
_symmetry.space_group_name_H-M   'P 1'
#
loop_
_entity.id
_entity.type
_entity.pdbx_description
1 polymer ?
#
loop_
_entity_poly.entity_id
_entity_poly.type
_entity_poly.pdbx_seq_one_letter_code
_entity_poly.pdbx_strand_id
1 'polypeptide(L)'
;MPEVAEKTAYYMNRQLAVVALVSQGVRLPKGPWIWVADSSMAGWQVEKMLGDVFPVLKGEPLTFITLTSNADVKELDRSLQGRD
;
A
#
# COMPACT_ATOMS: atom_id res chain seq x y z
N MET A 1 -2.61 -10.84 15.48
CA MET A 1 -3.94 -10.63 14.88
C MET A 1 -3.71 -9.90 13.56
N PRO A 2 -4.35 -10.26 12.43
CA PRO A 2 -4.15 -9.48 11.21
C PRO A 2 -4.63 -8.06 11.47
N GLU A 3 -3.76 -7.07 11.26
CA GLU A 3 -4.14 -5.67 11.38
C GLU A 3 -5.21 -5.39 10.31
N VAL A 4 -6.41 -5.04 10.77
CA VAL A 4 -7.51 -4.64 9.89
C VAL A 4 -7.44 -3.13 9.79
N ALA A 5 -7.53 -2.59 8.58
CA ALA A 5 -7.58 -1.15 8.40
C ALA A 5 -8.87 -0.61 9.06
N GLU A 6 -8.73 0.17 10.12
CA GLU A 6 -9.87 0.81 10.79
C GLU A 6 -10.53 1.88 9.93
N LYS A 7 -9.80 2.41 8.94
CA LYS A 7 -10.25 3.41 7.96
C LYS A 7 -9.56 3.18 6.63
N THR A 8 -10.16 3.70 5.55
CA THR A 8 -9.55 3.64 4.22
C THR A 8 -8.28 4.48 4.20
N ALA A 9 -7.13 3.86 3.96
CA ALA A 9 -5.84 4.53 4.03
C ALA A 9 -4.81 3.91 3.07
N TYR A 10 -3.85 4.74 2.68
CA TYR A 10 -2.68 4.37 1.90
C TYR A 10 -1.62 3.78 2.81
N TYR A 11 -1.25 2.55 2.51
CA TYR A 11 -0.14 1.83 3.11
C TYR A 11 0.93 1.61 2.06
N MET A 12 2.18 1.83 2.42
CA MET A 12 3.30 1.62 1.53
C MET A 12 4.18 0.49 2.04
N ASN A 13 4.61 -0.35 1.12
CA ASN A 13 5.67 -1.32 1.37
C ASN A 13 6.96 -0.86 0.66
N ARG A 14 7.96 -0.45 1.46
CA ARG A 14 9.25 0.01 0.93
C ARG A 14 10.06 -1.09 0.25
N GLN A 15 9.89 -2.35 0.65
CA GLN A 15 10.66 -3.45 0.07
C GLN A 15 10.23 -3.75 -1.36
N LEU A 16 9.00 -3.41 -1.70
CA LEU A 16 8.38 -3.72 -2.98
C LEU A 16 8.16 -2.48 -3.85
N ALA A 17 8.39 -1.28 -3.30
CA ALA A 17 8.01 -0.01 -3.91
C ALA A 17 6.52 0.01 -4.35
N VAL A 18 5.64 -0.49 -3.48
CA VAL A 18 4.19 -0.60 -3.72
C VAL A 18 3.43 0.25 -2.71
N VAL A 19 2.41 0.96 -3.18
CA VAL A 19 1.44 1.68 -2.36
C VAL A 19 0.08 1.02 -2.52
N ALA A 20 -0.48 0.49 -1.44
CA ALA A 20 -1.79 -0.10 -1.38
C ALA A 20 -2.78 0.83 -0.66
N LEU A 21 -3.84 1.23 -1.34
CA LEU A 21 -5.00 1.87 -0.72
C LEU A 21 -5.89 0.77 -0.13
N VAL A 22 -5.85 0.60 1.18
CA VAL A 22 -6.62 -0.43 1.89
C VAL A 22 -7.91 0.20 2.40
N SER A 23 -9.06 -0.34 1.99
CA SER A 23 -10.36 0.11 2.48
C SER A 23 -10.60 -0.27 3.94
N GLN A 24 -11.41 0.53 4.61
CA GLN A 24 -11.88 0.23 5.96
C GLN A 24 -12.46 -1.19 6.05
N GLY A 25 -12.05 -1.94 7.08
CA GLY A 25 -12.49 -3.32 7.31
C GLY A 25 -11.73 -4.38 6.52
N VAL A 26 -10.82 -3.97 5.64
CA VAL A 26 -9.96 -4.87 4.86
C VAL A 26 -8.70 -5.20 5.66
N ARG A 27 -8.26 -6.46 5.57
CA ARG A 27 -7.02 -6.91 6.22
C ARG A 27 -5.81 -6.35 5.49
N LEU A 28 -4.80 -5.95 6.24
CA LEU A 28 -3.51 -5.59 5.65
C LEU A 28 -2.82 -6.83 5.06
N PRO A 29 -2.12 -6.69 3.93
CA PRO A 29 -1.36 -7.79 3.34
C PRO A 29 -0.19 -8.17 4.25
N LYS A 30 0.40 -9.35 4.06
CA LYS A 30 1.61 -9.69 4.82
C LYS A 30 2.78 -8.83 4.38
N GLY A 31 3.66 -8.53 5.32
CA GLY A 31 4.87 -7.74 5.11
C GLY A 31 4.87 -6.41 5.87
N PRO A 32 5.97 -5.65 5.80
CA PRO A 32 6.08 -4.36 6.48
C PRO A 32 5.36 -3.28 5.66
N TRP A 33 4.08 -3.11 5.97
CA TRP A 33 3.25 -2.03 5.45
C TRP A 33 3.29 -0.84 6.41
N ILE A 34 3.65 0.33 5.90
CA ILE A 34 3.74 1.57 6.65
C ILE A 34 2.54 2.42 6.27
N TRP A 35 1.77 2.87 7.25
CA TRP A 35 0.70 3.83 7.01
C TRP A 35 1.31 5.17 6.54
N VAL A 36 0.84 5.67 5.40
CA VAL A 36 1.37 6.88 4.76
C VAL A 36 0.38 8.03 4.88
N ALA A 37 -0.87 7.78 4.51
CA ALA A 37 -1.90 8.80 4.42
C ALA A 37 -3.29 8.16 4.46
N ASP A 38 -4.31 8.93 4.81
CA ASP A 38 -5.70 8.51 4.69
C ASP A 38 -6.20 8.67 3.25
N SER A 39 -7.31 7.99 2.91
CA SER A 39 -7.97 8.11 1.60
C SER A 39 -8.53 9.50 1.30
N SER A 40 -8.46 10.44 2.25
CA SER A 40 -8.78 11.84 2.03
C SER A 40 -7.79 12.53 1.09
N MET A 41 -6.58 11.99 0.93
CA MET A 41 -5.61 12.48 -0.05
C MET A 41 -5.77 11.75 -1.38
N ALA A 42 -5.65 12.49 -2.48
CA ALA A 42 -5.66 11.88 -3.80
C ALA A 42 -4.33 11.13 -4.06
N GLY A 43 -4.37 10.03 -4.82
CA GLY A 43 -3.20 9.18 -5.09
C GLY A 43 -1.97 9.94 -5.62
N TRP A 44 -2.17 10.94 -6.48
CA TRP A 44 -1.09 11.80 -6.99
C TRP A 44 -0.43 12.66 -5.90
N GLN A 45 -1.21 13.09 -4.90
CA GLN A 45 -0.70 13.87 -3.77
C GLN A 45 0.11 12.97 -2.84
N VAL A 46 -0.35 11.73 -2.64
CA VAL A 46 0.38 10.69 -1.91
C VAL A 46 1.67 10.31 -2.63
N GLU A 47 1.65 10.13 -3.95
CA GLU A 47 2.85 9.88 -4.77
C GLU A 47 3.88 10.99 -4.61
N LYS A 48 3.44 12.25 -4.72
CA LYS A 48 4.31 13.41 -4.56
C LYS A 48 4.91 13.50 -3.15
N MET A 49 4.10 13.23 -2.13
CA MET A 49 4.56 13.20 -0.73
C MET A 49 5.55 12.05 -0.50
N LEU A 50 5.28 10.87 -1.05
CA LEU A 50 6.16 9.72 -0.98
C LEU A 50 7.50 9.96 -1.68
N GLY A 51 7.50 10.61 -2.86
CA GLY A 51 8.73 10.99 -3.55
C GLY A 51 9.54 12.08 -2.85
N ASP A 52 8.91 12.85 -1.95
CA ASP A 52 9.57 13.85 -1.12
C ASP A 52 10.15 13.21 0.16
N VAL A 53 9.37 12.37 0.85
CA VAL A 53 9.76 11.68 2.10
C VAL A 53 10.76 10.56 1.83
N PHE A 54 10.60 9.82 0.73
CA PHE A 54 11.44 8.70 0.34
C PHE A 54 12.10 9.00 -1.01
N PRO A 55 13.26 9.67 -1.01
CA PRO A 55 13.97 9.99 -2.24
C PRO A 55 14.42 8.75 -3.03
N VAL A 56 14.48 7.58 -2.39
CA VAL A 56 14.75 6.28 -3.06
C VAL A 56 13.65 5.90 -4.06
N LEU A 57 12.40 6.34 -3.82
CA LEU A 57 11.28 6.12 -4.74
C LEU A 57 11.26 7.14 -5.88
N LYS A 58 12.06 8.20 -5.79
CA LYS A 58 12.13 9.30 -6.74
C LYS A 58 12.90 8.84 -7.98
N GLY A 59 12.26 8.00 -8.79
CA GLY A 59 12.84 7.38 -9.98
C GLY A 59 12.43 5.92 -10.19
N GLU A 60 11.85 5.27 -9.17
CA GLU A 60 11.26 3.94 -9.32
C GLU A 60 9.75 4.05 -9.59
N PRO A 61 9.19 3.22 -10.51
CA PRO A 61 7.76 3.21 -10.76
C PRO A 61 7.03 2.64 -9.54
N LEU A 62 6.55 3.53 -8.68
CA LEU A 62 5.67 3.18 -7.57
C LEU A 62 4.40 2.52 -8.11
N THR A 63 4.13 1.30 -7.67
CA THR A 63 2.91 0.60 -8.07
C THR A 63 1.79 0.96 -7.11
N PHE A 64 0.77 1.64 -7.61
CA PHE A 64 -0.44 1.95 -6.84
C PHE A 64 -1.48 0.86 -7.05
N ILE A 65 -1.90 0.24 -5.97
CA ILE A 65 -2.96 -0.77 -5.96
C ILE A 65 -4.05 -0.36 -4.98
N THR A 66 -5.27 -0.83 -5.21
CA THR A 66 -6.40 -0.58 -4.31
C THR A 66 -6.94 -1.92 -3.82
N LEU A 67 -6.99 -2.09 -2.51
CA LEU A 67 -7.47 -3.28 -1.83
C LEU A 67 -8.81 -2.95 -1.18
N THR A 68 -9.90 -3.27 -1.89
CA THR A 68 -11.26 -2.99 -1.42
C THR A 68 -11.86 -4.16 -0.64
N SER A 69 -11.31 -5.36 -0.82
CA SER A 69 -11.74 -6.60 -0.20
C SER A 69 -10.57 -7.48 0.21
N ASN A 70 -10.83 -8.40 1.13
CA ASN A 70 -9.83 -9.39 1.54
C ASN A 70 -9.38 -10.32 0.39
N ALA A 71 -10.17 -10.40 -0.69
CA ALA A 71 -9.78 -11.11 -1.91
C ALA A 71 -8.60 -10.41 -2.60
N ASP A 72 -8.68 -9.08 -2.78
CA ASP A 72 -7.60 -8.28 -3.37
C ASP A 72 -6.29 -8.45 -2.57
N VAL A 73 -6.41 -8.46 -1.25
CA VAL A 73 -5.28 -8.66 -0.32
C VAL A 73 -4.62 -10.02 -0.56
N LYS A 74 -5.43 -11.07 -0.74
CA LYS A 74 -4.95 -12.43 -0.97
C LYS A 74 -4.31 -12.58 -2.35
N GLU A 75 -4.84 -11.90 -3.35
CA GLU A 75 -4.23 -11.86 -4.69
C GLU A 75 -2.88 -11.14 -4.65
N LEU A 76 -2.80 -10.00 -3.96
CA LEU A 76 -1.54 -9.32 -3.75
C LEU A 76 -0.53 -10.18 -3.00
N ASP A 77 -0.93 -10.80 -1.88
CA ASP A 77 -0.07 -11.70 -1.11
C ASP A 77 0.51 -12.81 -2.00
N ARG A 78 -0.33 -13.38 -2.88
CA ARG A 78 0.10 -14.39 -3.86
C ARG A 78 1.04 -13.84 -4.92
N SER A 79 0.77 -12.65 -5.46
CA SER A 79 1.67 -11.98 -6.43
C SER A 79 3.02 -11.63 -5.82
N LEU A 80 3.06 -11.30 -4.53
CA LEU A 80 4.28 -11.01 -3.79
C LEU A 80 5.07 -12.27 -3.43
N GLN A 81 4.36 -13.37 -3.12
CA GLN A 81 4.98 -14.66 -2.81
C GLN A 81 5.59 -15.35 -4.04
N GLY A 82 5.19 -14.98 -5.25
CA GLY A 82 5.71 -15.53 -6.50
C GLY A 82 7.01 -14.91 -7.02
N ARG A 83 7.67 -14.03 -6.24
CA ARG A 83 8.87 -13.29 -6.66
C ARG A 83 10.16 -13.70 -5.93
N ASP A 84 10.18 -14.92 -5.39
CA ASP A 84 11.35 -15.58 -4.78
C ASP A 84 12.43 -15.93 -5.82
#